data_AF-I5BVQ6-F1
#
_entry.id   AF-I5BVQ6-F1
#
_cell.length_a   1.000
_cell.length_b   1.000
_cell.length_c   1.000
_cell.angle_alpha   90.00
_cell.angle_beta   90.00
_cell.angle_gamma   90.00
#
_symmetry.space_group_name_H-M   'P 1'
#
loop_
_entity.id
_entity.type
_entity.pdbx_description
1 polymer ?
#
loop_
_entity_poly.entity_id
_entity_poly.type
_entity_poly.pdbx_seq_one_letter_code
_entity_poly.pdbx_strand_id
1 'polypeptide(L)'
;MSAQSPNPIPLDSGSKADTPAKQRPAPPVPPFAELGVTSNYSFLRGGSHPRELVEEAARLGHAAIGIADRNTMAGVVRAHVEAKRRKYASSSARGWPCGTVSRRFASRPTSMPMAG
;
A
#
# COMPACT_ATOMS: atom_id res chain seq x y z
N MET A 1 50.63 -39.71 28.16
CA MET A 1 49.44 -39.85 27.29
C MET A 1 48.76 -38.48 27.22
N SER A 2 49.26 -37.58 26.38
CA SER A 2 48.64 -36.26 26.19
C SER A 2 47.90 -36.27 24.86
N ALA A 3 46.58 -36.28 24.93
CA ALA A 3 45.72 -36.12 23.76
C ALA A 3 45.88 -34.69 23.23
N GLN A 4 46.47 -34.55 22.05
CA GLN A 4 46.53 -33.29 21.32
C GLN A 4 45.11 -32.98 20.80
N SER A 5 44.45 -31.97 21.38
CA SER A 5 43.16 -31.49 20.88
C SER A 5 43.31 -31.00 19.43
N PRO A 6 42.41 -31.34 18.49
CA PRO A 6 42.52 -30.83 17.12
C PRO A 6 42.28 -29.31 17.10
N ASN A 7 43.15 -28.59 16.40
CA ASN A 7 43.00 -27.15 16.16
C ASN A 7 41.69 -26.87 15.39
N PRO A 8 40.96 -25.79 15.70
CA PRO A 8 39.73 -25.45 14.99
C PRO A 8 40.01 -25.10 13.52
N ILE A 9 39.12 -25.58 12.66
CA ILE A 9 39.04 -25.22 11.24
C ILE A 9 38.80 -23.71 11.12
N PRO A 10 39.51 -22.97 10.25
CA PRO A 10 39.22 -21.56 10.02
C PRO A 10 37.84 -21.45 9.37
N LEU A 11 36.86 -20.91 10.10
CA LEU A 11 35.61 -20.43 9.50
C LEU A 11 36.00 -19.25 8.61
N ASP A 12 35.76 -19.34 7.30
CA ASP A 12 35.91 -18.17 6.45
C ASP A 12 34.98 -17.08 6.98
N SER A 13 35.56 -15.94 7.34
CA SER A 13 34.85 -14.71 7.66
C SER A 13 34.59 -13.95 6.36
N GLY A 14 34.07 -14.66 5.36
CA GLY A 14 33.98 -14.22 3.97
C GLY A 14 32.58 -13.87 3.50
N SER A 15 31.69 -13.36 4.36
CA SER A 15 30.48 -12.70 3.87
C SER A 15 30.86 -11.35 3.25
N LYS A 16 31.20 -11.38 1.96
CA LYS A 16 31.09 -10.21 1.07
C LYS A 16 29.63 -9.77 1.02
N ALA A 17 29.18 -8.99 2.01
CA ALA A 17 27.85 -8.40 1.97
C ALA A 17 27.80 -6.95 2.47
N ASP A 18 28.92 -6.27 2.64
CA ASP A 18 28.91 -4.88 3.15
C ASP A 18 29.53 -3.90 2.17
N THR A 19 29.12 -3.95 0.90
CA THR A 19 29.19 -2.73 0.07
C THR A 19 27.85 -2.03 0.26
N PRO A 20 27.78 -0.78 0.76
CA PRO A 20 26.52 -0.06 0.83
C PRO A 20 26.06 0.17 -0.60
N ALA A 21 25.16 -0.69 -1.07
CA ALA A 21 24.52 -0.55 -2.36
C ALA A 21 23.91 0.84 -2.38
N LYS A 22 24.48 1.72 -3.21
CA LYS A 22 24.03 3.07 -3.53
C LYS A 22 22.51 3.16 -3.38
N GLN A 23 22.04 3.72 -2.26
CA GLN A 23 20.62 3.79 -1.97
C GLN A 23 19.96 4.58 -3.09
N ARG A 24 19.28 3.88 -4.00
CA ARG A 24 18.39 4.53 -4.96
C ARG A 24 17.32 5.22 -4.11
N PRO A 25 16.99 6.50 -4.37
CA PRO A 25 15.92 7.15 -3.64
C PRO A 25 14.69 6.25 -3.74
N ALA A 26 14.14 5.89 -2.59
CA ALA A 26 12.96 5.04 -2.53
C ALA A 26 11.87 5.69 -3.39
N PRO A 27 11.15 4.92 -4.22
CA PRO A 27 10.04 5.48 -5.00
C PRO A 27 9.07 6.19 -4.04
N PRO A 28 8.48 7.33 -4.45
CA PRO A 28 7.49 8.01 -3.63
C PRO A 28 6.40 7.01 -3.25
N VAL A 29 6.18 6.82 -1.95
CA VAL A 29 5.16 5.89 -1.46
C VAL A 29 3.80 6.35 -2.00
N PRO A 30 3.05 5.46 -2.69
CA PRO A 30 1.76 5.85 -3.22
C PRO A 30 0.82 6.19 -2.06
N PRO A 31 -0.12 7.13 -2.27
CA PRO A 31 -1.14 7.43 -1.28
C PRO A 31 -1.88 6.16 -0.87
N PHE A 32 -1.99 5.92 0.44
CA PHE A 32 -2.59 4.71 0.97
C PHE A 32 -4.11 4.85 1.12
N ALA A 33 -4.86 3.79 0.79
CA ALA A 33 -6.31 3.76 0.86
C ALA A 33 -6.80 2.45 1.49
N GLU A 34 -7.63 2.56 2.51
CA GLU A 34 -8.20 1.41 3.24
C GLU A 34 -9.61 1.10 2.75
N LEU A 35 -9.78 0.10 1.90
CA LEU A 35 -11.08 -0.15 1.24
C LEU A 35 -11.99 -1.16 1.96
N GLY A 36 -11.46 -1.90 2.94
CA GLY A 36 -12.12 -3.07 3.53
C GLY A 36 -12.46 -2.92 5.01
N VAL A 37 -12.89 -1.74 5.46
CA VAL A 37 -13.13 -1.47 6.88
C VAL A 37 -14.53 -1.92 7.30
N THR A 38 -14.63 -2.64 8.42
CA THR A 38 -15.93 -3.06 8.99
C THR A 38 -16.36 -2.09 10.08
N SER A 39 -17.62 -1.63 10.05
CA SER A 39 -18.20 -0.82 11.12
C SER A 39 -19.09 -1.66 12.05
N ASN A 40 -19.45 -1.12 13.21
CA ASN A 40 -20.40 -1.76 14.15
C ASN A 40 -21.84 -1.88 13.62
N TYR A 41 -22.12 -1.47 12.39
CA TYR A 41 -23.37 -1.85 11.71
C TYR A 41 -23.35 -3.29 11.19
N SER A 42 -22.18 -3.95 11.15
CA SER A 42 -22.09 -5.38 10.84
C SER A 42 -22.57 -6.25 12.00
N PHE A 43 -23.66 -6.98 11.81
CA PHE A 43 -24.27 -7.79 12.87
C PHE A 43 -23.28 -8.82 13.44
N LEU A 44 -23.17 -8.88 14.77
CA LEU A 44 -22.24 -9.75 15.52
C LEU A 44 -20.77 -9.64 15.11
N ARG A 45 -20.40 -8.60 14.36
CA ARG A 45 -19.01 -8.21 14.09
C ARG A 45 -18.84 -6.79 14.61
N GLY A 46 -18.45 -6.69 15.88
CA GLY A 46 -18.09 -5.41 16.48
C GLY A 46 -17.07 -4.69 15.60
N GLY A 47 -17.35 -3.42 15.32
CA GLY A 47 -16.45 -2.49 14.64
C GLY A 47 -16.56 -1.13 15.32
N SER A 48 -15.82 -0.14 14.83
CA SER A 48 -15.93 1.23 15.32
C SER A 48 -17.02 1.99 14.59
N HIS A 49 -17.48 3.09 15.21
CA HIS A 49 -18.48 3.93 14.56
C HIS A 49 -17.94 4.50 13.24
N PRO A 50 -18.77 4.59 12.19
CA PRO A 50 -18.33 5.09 10.89
C PRO A 50 -17.81 6.53 10.97
N ARG A 51 -18.30 7.32 11.93
CA ARG A 51 -17.74 8.64 12.23
C ARG A 51 -16.27 8.50 12.61
N GLU A 52 -15.98 7.80 13.70
CA GLU A 52 -14.63 7.56 14.23
C GLU A 52 -13.68 7.00 13.16
N LEU A 53 -14.16 6.04 12.36
CA LEU A 53 -13.38 5.46 11.26
C LEU A 53 -12.94 6.51 10.24
N VAL A 54 -13.85 7.42 9.84
CA VAL A 54 -13.51 8.53 8.93
C VAL A 54 -12.62 9.55 9.63
N GLU A 55 -12.79 9.79 10.94
CA GLU A 55 -11.93 10.71 11.69
C GLU A 55 -10.49 10.21 11.75
N GLU A 56 -10.30 8.93 12.04
CA GLU A 56 -8.99 8.30 12.12
C GLU A 56 -8.33 8.19 10.74
N ALA A 57 -9.08 7.84 9.69
CA ALA A 57 -8.55 7.82 8.33
C ALA A 57 -8.07 9.21 7.88
N ALA A 58 -8.73 10.29 8.34
CA ALA A 58 -8.26 11.66 8.12
C ALA A 58 -7.01 11.98 8.91
N ARG A 59 -6.97 11.58 10.19
CA ARG A 59 -5.81 11.78 11.05
C ARG A 59 -4.56 11.06 10.53
N LEU A 60 -4.74 9.87 9.96
CA LEU A 60 -3.67 9.05 9.37
C LEU A 60 -3.28 9.49 7.94
N GLY A 61 -4.00 10.43 7.34
CA GLY A 61 -3.70 10.91 5.99
C GLY A 61 -3.99 9.89 4.88
N HIS A 62 -4.96 9.00 5.09
CA HIS A 62 -5.40 8.09 4.03
C HIS A 62 -6.03 8.86 2.88
N ALA A 63 -5.76 8.43 1.65
CA ALA A 63 -6.31 9.03 0.45
C ALA A 63 -7.76 8.62 0.20
N ALA A 64 -8.17 7.45 0.68
CA ALA A 64 -9.55 6.99 0.67
C ALA A 64 -9.81 5.97 1.78
N ILE A 65 -11.07 5.87 2.17
CA ILE A 65 -11.60 4.82 3.06
C ILE A 65 -12.86 4.20 2.44
N GLY A 66 -12.96 2.88 2.48
CA GLY A 66 -14.12 2.09 2.09
C GLY A 66 -14.66 1.34 3.29
N ILE A 67 -15.96 1.48 3.53
CA ILE A 67 -16.68 0.70 4.54
C ILE A 67 -17.33 -0.49 3.85
N ALA A 68 -17.02 -1.70 4.30
CA ALA A 68 -17.51 -2.97 3.75
C ALA A 68 -18.23 -3.76 4.86
N ASP A 69 -19.45 -3.31 5.20
CA ASP A 69 -20.26 -3.98 6.21
C ASP A 69 -20.93 -5.24 5.66
N ARG A 70 -21.09 -6.25 6.52
CA ARG A 70 -21.78 -7.49 6.16
C ARG A 70 -23.29 -7.30 6.26
N ASN A 71 -23.99 -7.66 5.18
CA ASN A 71 -25.45 -7.71 5.10
C ASN A 71 -26.15 -6.38 5.46
N THR A 72 -25.45 -5.25 5.32
CA THR A 72 -26.03 -3.93 5.55
C THR A 72 -25.29 -2.86 4.75
N MET A 73 -25.95 -1.73 4.52
CA MET A 73 -25.34 -0.51 3.99
C MET A 73 -25.40 0.67 4.96
N ALA A 74 -25.86 0.44 6.20
CA ALA A 74 -26.02 1.51 7.18
C ALA A 74 -24.70 2.23 7.52
N GLY A 75 -23.57 1.52 7.58
CA GLY A 75 -22.28 2.14 7.89
C GLY A 75 -21.72 3.00 6.75
N VAL A 76 -21.80 2.55 5.49
CA VAL A 76 -21.37 3.35 4.32
C VAL A 76 -22.13 4.66 4.23
N VAL A 77 -23.46 4.65 4.37
CA VAL A 77 -24.26 5.87 4.24
C VAL A 77 -23.86 6.89 5.33
N ARG A 78 -23.66 6.43 6.56
CA ARG A 78 -23.24 7.29 7.68
C ARG A 78 -21.80 7.78 7.52
N ALA A 79 -20.89 6.91 7.09
CA ALA A 79 -19.51 7.29 6.77
C ALA A 79 -19.46 8.33 5.66
N HIS A 80 -20.31 8.21 4.62
CA HIS A 80 -20.40 9.17 3.53
C HIS A 80 -20.87 10.55 4.00
N VAL A 81 -21.85 10.61 4.90
CA VAL A 81 -22.32 11.87 5.49
C VAL A 81 -21.20 12.55 6.30
N GLU A 82 -20.49 11.79 7.12
CA GLU A 82 -19.37 12.31 7.92
C GLU A 82 -18.16 12.71 7.04
N ALA A 83 -17.88 11.92 6.00
CA ALA A 83 -16.88 12.24 4.99
C ALA A 83 -17.20 13.58 4.31
N LYS A 84 -18.45 13.80 3.88
CA LYS A 84 -18.88 15.09 3.31
C LYS A 84 -18.72 16.25 4.29
N ARG A 85 -19.12 16.07 5.55
CA ARG A 85 -18.98 17.10 6.59
C ARG A 85 -17.53 17.53 6.80
N ARG A 86 -16.61 16.57 6.78
CA ARG A 86 -15.17 16.81 6.91
C ARG A 86 -14.49 17.26 5.62
N LYS A 87 -15.24 17.37 4.51
CA LYS A 87 -14.68 17.53 3.14
C LYS A 87 -13.61 16.49 2.84
N TYR A 88 -13.87 15.27 3.30
CA TYR A 88 -13.11 14.06 2.99
C TYR A 88 -13.38 13.72 1.51
N ALA A 89 -12.76 14.51 0.64
CA ALA A 89 -12.77 14.34 -0.79
C ALA A 89 -11.38 13.90 -1.21
N SER A 90 -11.33 13.05 -2.23
CA SER A 90 -10.11 12.56 -2.87
C SER A 90 -9.22 13.75 -3.23
N SER A 91 -8.28 14.03 -2.33
CA SER A 91 -7.12 14.85 -2.63
C SER A 91 -6.39 14.11 -3.74
N SER A 92 -6.71 14.45 -4.97
CA SER A 92 -6.10 13.98 -6.21
C SER A 92 -6.91 12.99 -7.07
N ALA A 93 -8.01 13.48 -7.64
CA ALA A 93 -8.17 13.44 -9.10
C ALA A 93 -7.32 14.53 -9.81
N ARG A 94 -6.23 15.00 -9.16
CA ARG A 94 -5.28 16.02 -9.64
C ARG A 94 -3.94 15.38 -10.01
N GLY A 95 -3.97 14.12 -10.41
CA GLY A 95 -2.77 13.35 -10.72
C GLY A 95 -3.05 11.91 -11.13
N TRP A 96 -4.21 11.33 -10.74
CA TRP A 96 -4.67 10.11 -11.39
C TRP A 96 -5.32 10.50 -12.72
N PRO A 97 -4.76 10.12 -13.87
CA PRO A 97 -5.46 10.31 -15.11
C PRO A 97 -6.61 9.31 -15.14
N CYS A 98 -7.77 9.75 -14.68
CA CYS A 98 -9.05 9.08 -14.88
C CYS A 98 -9.32 8.79 -16.39
N GLY A 99 -8.50 9.32 -17.32
CA GLY A 99 -8.55 9.04 -18.76
C GLY A 99 -7.28 8.49 -19.45
N THR A 100 -6.17 8.19 -18.76
CA THR A 100 -4.88 7.80 -19.43
C THR A 100 -4.40 6.40 -19.03
N VAL A 101 -5.32 5.43 -18.98
CA VAL A 101 -4.96 3.99 -19.07
C VAL A 101 -5.06 3.49 -20.52
N SER A 102 -5.44 4.33 -21.50
CA SER A 102 -5.62 3.89 -22.88
C SER A 102 -4.39 3.97 -23.79
N ARG A 103 -3.24 4.53 -23.34
CA ARG A 103 -2.15 4.89 -24.29
C ARG A 103 -0.72 4.54 -23.87
N ARG A 104 -0.52 3.57 -22.99
CA ARG A 104 0.83 3.01 -22.70
C ARG A 104 1.01 1.53 -23.02
N PHE A 105 -0.01 0.88 -23.59
CA PHE A 105 0.10 -0.48 -24.12
C PHE A 105 0.15 -0.52 -25.66
N ALA A 106 -0.18 0.58 -26.35
CA ALA A 106 -0.39 0.62 -27.79
C ALA A 106 0.82 1.14 -28.62
N SER A 107 2.00 1.33 -28.04
CA SER A 107 3.15 1.84 -28.79
C SER A 107 4.47 1.15 -28.42
N ARG A 108 4.50 -0.19 -28.49
CA ARG A 108 5.75 -0.85 -28.86
C ARG A 108 5.84 -0.73 -30.39
N PRO A 109 6.77 0.04 -30.97
CA PRO A 109 7.01 -0.02 -32.41
C PRO A 109 7.51 -1.43 -32.74
N THR A 110 6.75 -2.17 -33.55
CA THR A 110 7.10 -3.51 -34.03
C THR A 110 8.04 -3.50 -35.24
N SER A 111 8.68 -2.38 -35.56
CA SER A 111 9.68 -2.34 -36.63
C SER A 111 11.08 -2.57 -36.08
N MET A 112 11.50 -3.84 -36.01
CA MET A 112 12.92 -4.19 -36.03
C MET A 112 13.44 -3.93 -37.45
N PRO A 113 14.52 -3.18 -37.65
CA PRO A 113 15.21 -3.18 -38.93
C PRO A 113 15.92 -4.52 -39.10
N MET A 114 15.64 -5.22 -40.20
CA MET A 114 16.47 -6.34 -40.63
C MET A 114 17.82 -5.78 -41.05
N ALA A 115 18.86 -6.09 -40.29
CA ALA A 115 20.23 -5.85 -40.69
C ALA A 115 20.52 -6.66 -41.96
N GLY A 116 20.76 -5.94 -43.06
CA GLY A 116 21.37 -6.43 -44.29
C GLY A 116 22.68 -5.69 -44.52
#